data_AF-A0A2N6CJF8-F1
#
_entry.id   AF-A0A2N6CJF8-F1
#
_cell.length_a   1.000
_cell.length_b   1.000
_cell.length_c   1.000
_cell.angle_alpha   90.00
_cell.angle_beta   90.00
_cell.angle_gamma   90.00
#
_symmetry.space_group_name_H-M   'P 1'
#
loop_
_entity.id
_entity.type
_entity.pdbx_description
1 polymer ?
#
loop_
_entity_poly.entity_id
_entity_poly.type
_entity_poly.pdbx_seq_one_letter_code
_entity_poly.pdbx_strand_id
1 'polypeptide(L)' 'MLSKAQARIMDFVPGKPFSTDNYLSLSVHNICDENGFKKLGLTPRSLKTQLPRALGDGDARQRYSIYRQTVSR' A
#
# COMPACT_ATOMS: atom_id res chain seq x y z
N MET A 1 -17.01 11.11 12.57
CA MET A 1 -16.66 11.24 14.00
C MET A 1 -15.92 10.02 14.53
N LEU A 2 -16.40 8.78 14.29
CA LEU A 2 -15.73 7.56 14.74
C LEU A 2 -14.29 7.39 14.21
N SER A 3 -14.07 7.61 12.91
CA SER A 3 -12.74 7.52 12.27
C SER A 3 -11.72 8.53 12.83
N LYS A 4 -12.17 9.73 13.21
CA LYS A 4 -11.32 10.74 13.87
C LYS A 4 -10.86 10.29 15.26
N ALA A 5 -11.75 9.66 16.03
CA ALA A 5 -11.42 9.11 17.34
C ALA A 5 -10.45 7.92 17.22
N GLN A 6 -10.69 7.02 16.24
CA GLN A 6 -9.79 5.91 15.93
C GLN A 6 -8.38 6.41 15.57
N ALA A 7 -8.26 7.40 14.69
CA ALA A 7 -7.00 8.01 14.30
C ALA A 7 -6.20 8.55 15.49
N ARG A 8 -6.87 9.27 16.40
CA ARG A 8 -6.24 9.86 17.59
C ARG A 8 -5.75 8.80 18.58
N ILE A 9 -6.47 7.69 18.73
CA ILE A 9 -6.02 6.56 19.57
C ILE A 9 -4.82 5.87 18.91
N MET A 10 -4.89 5.65 17.59
CA MET A 10 -3.89 4.90 16.84
C MET A 10 -2.57 5.68 16.60
N ASP A 11 -2.55 6.99 16.81
CA ASP A 11 -1.29 7.79 16.86
C ASP A 11 -0.30 7.28 17.92
N PHE A 12 -0.80 6.65 18.99
CA PHE A 12 -0.01 6.09 20.09
C PHE A 12 0.27 4.58 19.95
N VAL A 13 -0.32 3.93 18.95
CA VAL A 13 -0.10 2.50 18.69
C VAL A 13 1.25 2.33 17.97
N PRO A 14 2.15 1.44 18.44
CA PRO A 14 3.39 1.14 17.73
C PRO A 14 3.15 0.79 16.27
N GLY A 15 3.94 1.40 15.37
CA GLY A 15 3.76 1.27 13.92
C GLY A 15 2.71 2.21 13.31
N LYS A 16 1.94 2.94 14.12
CA LYS A 16 0.96 3.97 13.70
C LYS A 16 0.06 3.49 12.54
N PRO A 17 -0.71 2.40 12.73
CA PRO A 17 -1.49 1.78 11.66
C PRO A 17 -2.49 2.74 11.01
N PHE A 18 -2.96 3.73 11.77
CA PHE A 18 -3.76 4.84 11.27
C PHE A 18 -3.44 6.09 12.11
N SER A 19 -3.20 7.22 11.47
CA SER A 19 -2.80 8.45 12.15
C SER A 19 -3.83 9.56 11.95
N THR A 20 -3.77 10.59 12.80
CA THR A 20 -4.57 11.81 12.59
C THR A 20 -4.27 12.45 11.22
N ASP A 21 -3.02 12.39 10.76
CA ASP A 21 -2.61 12.88 9.45
C ASP A 21 -3.26 12.09 8.29
N ASN A 22 -3.30 10.75 8.39
CA ASN A 22 -4.01 9.90 7.42
C ASN A 22 -5.51 10.23 7.38
N TYR A 23 -6.13 10.46 8.55
CA TYR A 23 -7.54 10.86 8.62
C TYR A 23 -7.80 12.20 7.91
N LEU A 24 -6.93 13.19 8.12
CA LEU A 24 -7.05 14.49 7.46
C LEU A 24 -6.88 14.35 5.95
N SER A 25 -5.87 13.61 5.49
CA SER A 25 -5.62 13.36 4.07
C SER A 25 -6.78 12.63 3.37
N LEU A 26 -7.41 11.65 4.03
CA LEU A 26 -8.59 10.95 3.49
C LEU A 26 -9.85 11.81 3.47
N SER A 27 -9.90 12.88 4.26
CA SER A 27 -11.04 13.80 4.31
C SER A 27 -11.02 14.83 3.17
N VAL A 28 -9.95 14.86 2.37
CA VAL A 28 -9.79 15.74 1.21
C VAL A 28 -9.72 14.91 -0.07
N HIS A 29 -10.20 15.48 -1.15
CA HIS A 29 -10.11 14.84 -2.46
C HIS A 29 -8.66 14.86 -2.95
N ASN A 30 -8.00 13.71 -2.94
CA ASN A 30 -6.59 13.58 -3.32
C ASN A 30 -6.45 12.95 -4.73
N ILE A 31 -6.90 13.69 -5.74
CA ILE A 31 -6.70 13.33 -7.15
C ILE A 31 -6.00 14.46 -7.89
N CYS A 32 -5.45 14.16 -9.06
CA CYS A 32 -4.89 15.17 -9.95
C CYS A 32 -5.96 15.69 -10.92
N ASP A 33 -5.97 17.00 -11.16
CA ASP A 33 -6.81 17.61 -12.20
C ASP A 33 -6.24 17.38 -13.61
N GLU A 34 -4.92 17.17 -13.71
CA GLU A 34 -4.21 16.92 -14.96
C GLU A 34 -3.36 15.64 -14.91
N ASN A 35 -3.10 15.05 -16.08
CA ASN A 35 -2.26 13.85 -16.18
C ASN A 35 -0.77 14.21 -15.99
N GLY A 36 -0.29 14.03 -14.76
CA GLY A 36 1.11 14.28 -14.39
C GLY A 36 2.11 13.40 -15.15
N PHE A 37 1.78 12.15 -15.48
CA PHE A 37 2.68 11.29 -16.26
C PHE A 37 2.95 11.88 -17.65
N LYS A 38 1.89 12.35 -18.32
CA LYS A 38 2.01 13.00 -19.64
C LYS A 38 2.87 14.26 -19.55
N LYS A 39 2.63 15.11 -18.55
CA LYS A 39 3.39 16.36 -18.34
C LYS A 39 4.89 16.11 -18.13
N LEU A 40 5.24 14.99 -17.51
CA LEU A 40 6.63 14.58 -17.25
C LEU A 40 7.25 13.72 -18.36
N GLY A 41 6.52 13.43 -19.44
CA GLY A 41 7.00 12.54 -20.51
C GLY A 41 7.17 11.08 -20.06
N LEU A 42 6.46 10.66 -19.00
CA LEU A 42 6.54 9.32 -18.43
C LEU A 42 5.44 8.41 -18.98
N THR A 43 5.80 7.16 -19.27
CA THR A 43 4.81 6.13 -19.61
C THR A 43 4.26 5.51 -18.31
N PRO A 44 2.93 5.56 -18.06
CA PRO A 44 2.35 5.02 -16.84
C PRO A 44 2.51 3.49 -16.79
N ARG A 45 2.76 2.96 -15.59
CA ARG A 45 2.78 1.52 -15.33
C ARG A 45 1.66 1.15 -14.37
N SER A 46 1.05 -0.01 -14.59
CA SER A 46 0.00 -0.53 -13.72
C SER A 46 0.53 -0.78 -12.32
N LEU A 47 -0.01 -0.07 -11.32
CA LEU A 47 0.34 -0.30 -9.91
C LEU A 47 0.07 -1.75 -9.51
N LYS A 48 -1.07 -2.33 -9.91
CA LYS A 48 -1.42 -3.74 -9.62
C LYS A 48 -0.35 -4.73 -10.10
N THR A 49 0.25 -4.44 -11.25
CA THR A 49 1.29 -5.30 -11.83
C THR A 49 2.63 -5.12 -11.11
N GLN A 50 2.96 -3.90 -10.68
CA GLN A 50 4.24 -3.57 -10.07
C GLN A 50 4.27 -3.79 -8.55
N LEU A 51 3.12 -3.75 -7.88
CA LEU A 51 3.00 -3.75 -6.42
C LEU A 51 3.59 -4.99 -5.74
N PRO A 52 3.38 -6.25 -6.23
CA PRO A 52 3.98 -7.42 -5.61
C PRO A 52 5.51 -7.35 -5.57
N ARG A 53 6.11 -6.90 -6.67
CA ARG A 53 7.56 -6.71 -6.76
C ARG A 53 8.06 -5.64 -5.79
N ALA A 54 7.33 -4.53 -5.66
CA ALA A 54 7.71 -3.44 -4.76
C ALA A 54 7.61 -3.82 -3.27
N LEU A 55 6.64 -4.65 -2.89
CA LEU A 55 6.43 -5.09 -1.51
C LEU A 55 7.34 -6.27 -1.09
N GLY A 56 8.23 -6.74 -1.95
CA GLY A 56 9.08 -7.90 -1.68
C GLY A 56 8.40 -9.26 -1.88
N ASP A 57 7.07 -9.27 -2.11
CA ASP A 57 6.25 -10.45 -2.46
C ASP A 57 6.35 -10.80 -3.96
N GLY A 58 7.45 -10.42 -4.61
CA GLY A 58 7.61 -10.43 -6.07
C GLY A 58 7.55 -11.80 -6.72
N ASP A 59 7.47 -12.88 -5.95
CA ASP A 59 7.33 -14.22 -6.51
C ASP A 59 6.27 -15.04 -5.76
N ALA A 60 5.09 -15.20 -6.37
CA ALA A 60 4.13 -16.22 -5.95
C ALA A 60 4.78 -17.61 -5.87
N ARG A 61 5.89 -17.85 -6.60
CA ARG A 61 6.66 -19.10 -6.53
C ARG A 61 7.51 -19.25 -5.26
N GLN A 62 7.77 -18.18 -4.52
CA GLN A 62 8.37 -18.28 -3.19
C GLN A 62 7.47 -19.07 -2.24
N ARG A 63 6.14 -19.06 -2.43
CA ARG A 63 5.24 -19.95 -1.68
C ARG A 63 5.40 -21.42 -2.07
N TYR A 64 5.75 -21.73 -3.33
CA TYR A 64 6.01 -23.11 -3.76
C TYR A 64 7.28 -23.73 -3.13
N SER A 65 8.24 -22.93 -2.64
CA SER A 65 9.38 -23.50 -1.91
C SER A 65 8.95 -24.09 -0.55
N ILE A 66 8.02 -23.43 0.14
CA ILE A 66 7.43 -23.90 1.39
C ILE A 66 6.68 -25.22 1.17
N TYR A 67 5.83 -25.29 0.14
CA TYR A 67 5.11 -26.53 -0.19
C TYR A 67 6.04 -27.69 -0.60
N ARG A 68 7.18 -27.40 -1.24
CA ARG A 68 8.20 -28.43 -1.57
C ARG A 68 8.90 -28.99 -0.33
N GLN A 69 9.13 -28.16 0.68
CA GLN A 69 9.74 -28.60 1.94
C GLN A 69 8.80 -29.50 2.76
N THR A 70 7.49 -29.25 2.70
CA THR A 70 6.50 -30.05 3.45
C THR A 70 6.20 -31.41 2.80
N VAL A 71 6.36 -31.55 1.48
CA VAL A 71 6.13 -32.81 0.76
C VAL A 71 7.38 -33.70 0.74
N SER A 72 8.56 -33.14 1.02
CA SER A 72 9.82 -33.90 1.13
C SER A 72 10.09 -34.45 2.54
N ARG A 73 9.08 -34.50 3.41
CA ARG A 73 9.08 -35.12 4.73
C ARG A 73 8.06 -36.26 4.76
#